data_AF-A0A7K2ZFF7-F1
#
_entry.id   AF-A0A7K2ZFF7-F1
#
_cell.length_a   1.000
_cell.length_b   1.000
_cell.length_c   1.000
_cell.angle_alpha   90.00
_cell.angle_beta   90.00
_cell.angle_gamma   90.00
#
_symmetry.space_group_name_H-M   'P 1'
#
loop_
_entity.id
_entity.type
_entity.pdbx_description
1 polymer ?
#
loop_
_entity_poly.entity_id
_entity_poly.type
_entity_poly.pdbx_seq_one_letter_code
_entity_poly.pdbx_strand_id
1 'polypeptide(L)'
;MQKKRPRSQGSTRDGSGATPPAPVATKRTVRVRSRLVAGVAVVGVIVLAAGAPAALSASSDLAESQRLVTLSELNQRAVTLAHSLADERDAVTAYIAGGRADDGDAAAANRLTRTTRVDQQIDEIHEPAPAALRRDLSTVPSLRRDALTGKGSALEAHQAYSEVIAKLHGIAAELADK
;
A
#
# COMPACT_ATOMS: atom_id res chain seq x y z
N MET A 1 -7.55 54.51 -53.07
CA MET A 1 -7.05 54.86 -54.42
C MET A 1 -5.82 54.02 -54.74
N GLN A 2 -5.78 53.47 -55.96
CA GLN A 2 -4.74 52.62 -56.54
C GLN A 2 -3.44 53.39 -56.80
N LYS A 3 -2.27 52.72 -56.67
CA LYS A 3 -1.09 52.76 -57.59
C LYS A 3 -0.19 51.58 -57.20
N LYS A 4 -0.20 50.38 -57.81
CA LYS A 4 0.21 49.91 -59.16
C LYS A 4 1.49 50.55 -59.75
N ARG A 5 2.50 49.66 -59.87
CA ARG A 5 3.56 49.50 -60.91
C ARG A 5 4.86 50.31 -60.74
N PRO A 6 6.03 49.83 -61.25
CA PRO A 6 6.18 48.95 -62.41
C PRO A 6 7.23 47.81 -62.35
N ARG A 7 7.11 46.97 -63.40
CA ARG A 7 8.00 45.92 -63.90
C ARG A 7 9.01 46.57 -64.87
N SER A 8 10.29 46.21 -64.80
CA SER A 8 11.24 46.31 -65.93
C SER A 8 12.12 45.03 -65.88
N GLN A 9 12.12 44.20 -66.93
CA GLN A 9 13.04 44.22 -68.09
C GLN A 9 14.49 44.06 -67.61
N GLY A 10 15.21 42.96 -67.81
CA GLY A 10 15.28 42.10 -69.00
C GLY A 10 16.73 42.15 -69.48
N SER A 11 17.44 41.02 -69.53
CA SER A 11 18.67 40.85 -70.31
C SER A 11 19.12 39.39 -70.28
N THR A 12 18.93 38.72 -71.41
CA THR A 12 19.56 37.46 -71.80
C THR A 12 20.90 37.74 -72.48
N ARG A 13 21.98 37.00 -72.12
CA ARG A 13 22.75 36.13 -73.04
C ARG A 13 24.06 35.62 -72.44
N ASP A 14 24.14 34.30 -72.42
CA ASP A 14 25.21 33.40 -72.89
C ASP A 14 26.69 33.81 -72.75
N GLY A 15 27.41 32.99 -71.97
CA GLY A 15 28.87 32.94 -71.91
C GLY A 15 29.33 31.56 -71.43
N SER A 16 29.72 30.75 -72.42
CA SER A 16 30.47 29.49 -72.39
C SER A 16 31.30 29.14 -71.13
N GLY A 17 31.17 27.89 -70.67
CA GLY A 17 32.28 27.12 -70.07
C GLY A 17 32.20 26.77 -68.58
N ALA A 18 31.45 25.71 -68.22
CA ALA A 18 31.84 24.69 -67.21
C ALA A 18 30.69 23.71 -66.94
N THR A 19 30.94 22.42 -67.13
CA THR A 19 30.16 21.30 -66.56
C THR A 19 30.13 21.43 -65.01
N PRO A 20 29.05 21.01 -64.32
CA PRO A 20 28.38 21.78 -63.26
C PRO A 20 28.92 21.52 -61.85
N PRO A 21 28.73 22.43 -60.86
CA PRO A 21 28.72 22.01 -59.47
C PRO A 21 27.44 21.20 -59.26
N ALA A 22 27.62 19.88 -59.23
CA ALA A 22 26.60 18.90 -58.94
C ALA A 22 25.80 19.25 -57.67
N PRO A 23 24.53 18.84 -57.55
CA PRO A 23 23.79 18.92 -56.30
C PRO A 23 24.30 17.83 -55.33
N VAL A 24 25.56 17.92 -54.89
CA VAL A 24 26.21 16.87 -54.07
C VAL A 24 26.31 17.23 -52.60
N ALA A 25 26.02 18.47 -52.21
CA ALA A 25 26.05 18.87 -50.80
C ALA A 25 24.80 18.42 -50.01
N THR A 26 23.62 18.42 -50.64
CA THR A 26 22.37 18.05 -49.94
C THR A 26 22.24 16.54 -49.74
N LYS A 27 22.70 15.72 -50.69
CA LYS A 27 22.54 14.25 -50.64
C LYS A 27 23.47 13.59 -49.62
N ARG A 28 24.64 14.19 -49.33
CA ARG A 28 25.64 13.66 -48.39
C ARG A 28 25.25 13.95 -46.94
N THR A 29 24.81 15.17 -46.64
CA THR A 29 24.39 15.58 -45.29
C THR A 29 23.14 14.82 -44.82
N VAL A 30 22.20 14.53 -45.71
CA VAL A 30 21.01 13.70 -45.40
C VAL A 30 21.41 12.26 -45.01
N ARG A 31 22.39 11.66 -45.69
CA ARG A 31 22.89 10.31 -45.35
C ARG A 31 23.59 10.27 -44.00
N VAL A 32 24.33 11.33 -43.65
CA VAL A 32 25.00 11.42 -42.34
C VAL A 32 23.98 11.59 -41.21
N ARG A 33 22.98 12.46 -41.39
CA ARG A 33 21.89 12.65 -40.41
C ARG A 33 21.07 11.38 -40.21
N SER A 34 20.70 10.69 -41.28
CA SER A 34 19.99 9.40 -41.20
C SER A 34 20.81 8.34 -40.47
N ARG A 35 22.12 8.27 -40.72
CA ARG A 35 23.02 7.33 -40.02
C ARG A 35 23.19 7.66 -38.54
N LEU A 36 23.30 8.94 -38.18
CA LEU A 36 23.35 9.36 -36.78
C LEU A 36 22.05 9.04 -36.04
N VAL A 37 20.90 9.34 -36.64
CA VAL A 37 19.58 9.02 -36.06
C VAL A 37 19.41 7.51 -35.91
N ALA A 38 19.78 6.72 -36.92
CA ALA A 38 19.75 5.26 -36.84
C ALA A 38 20.68 4.72 -35.75
N GLY A 39 21.90 5.26 -35.63
CA GLY A 39 22.85 4.88 -34.58
C GLY A 39 22.32 5.18 -33.17
N VAL A 40 21.78 6.38 -32.95
CA VAL A 40 21.18 6.77 -31.66
C VAL A 40 19.95 5.91 -31.34
N ALA A 41 19.10 5.64 -32.32
CA ALA A 41 17.94 4.77 -32.13
C ALA A 41 18.35 3.35 -31.69
N VAL A 42 19.38 2.77 -32.32
CA VAL A 42 19.91 1.45 -31.94
C VAL A 42 20.45 1.46 -30.52
N VAL A 43 21.24 2.48 -30.15
CA VAL A 43 21.74 2.62 -28.76
C VAL A 43 20.58 2.77 -27.77
N GLY A 44 19.57 3.56 -28.11
CA GLY A 44 18.37 3.73 -27.28
C GLY A 44 17.62 2.40 -27.06
N VAL A 45 17.45 1.61 -28.12
CA VAL A 45 16.84 0.27 -28.02
C VAL A 45 17.67 -0.66 -27.14
N ILE A 46 19.00 -0.65 -27.26
CA ILE A 46 19.89 -1.48 -26.43
C ILE A 46 19.80 -1.06 -24.95
N VAL A 47 19.82 0.24 -24.65
CA VAL A 47 19.69 0.74 -23.28
C VAL A 47 18.33 0.36 -22.69
N LEU A 48 17.23 0.50 -23.44
CA LEU A 48 15.91 0.06 -23.01
C LEU A 48 15.87 -1.45 -22.78
N ALA A 49 16.45 -2.25 -23.69
CA ALA A 49 16.51 -3.70 -23.55
C ALA A 49 17.34 -4.12 -22.32
N ALA A 50 18.44 -3.42 -22.03
CA ALA A 50 19.29 -3.69 -20.87
C ALA A 50 18.68 -3.17 -19.55
N GLY A 51 17.93 -2.07 -19.58
CA GLY A 51 17.34 -1.43 -18.41
C GLY A 51 15.93 -1.93 -18.05
N ALA A 52 15.18 -2.50 -19.00
CA ALA A 52 13.84 -3.00 -18.78
C ALA A 52 13.77 -4.09 -17.68
N PRO A 53 14.67 -5.10 -17.63
CA PRO A 53 14.67 -6.07 -16.53
C PRO A 53 14.88 -5.40 -15.16
N ALA A 54 15.81 -4.43 -15.07
CA ALA A 54 16.08 -3.73 -13.82
C ALA A 54 14.88 -2.90 -13.35
N ALA A 55 14.17 -2.23 -14.28
CA ALA A 55 12.96 -1.48 -13.95
C ALA A 55 11.81 -2.40 -13.50
N LEU A 56 11.65 -3.56 -14.13
CA LEU A 56 10.67 -4.57 -13.72
C LEU A 56 10.98 -5.15 -12.35
N SER A 57 12.23 -5.51 -12.08
CA SER A 57 12.69 -5.99 -10.76
C SER A 57 12.49 -4.92 -9.68
N ALA A 58 12.83 -3.66 -9.95
CA ALA A 58 12.59 -2.59 -8.99
C ALA A 58 11.10 -2.41 -8.68
N SER A 59 10.22 -2.60 -9.67
CA SER A 59 8.77 -2.56 -9.45
C SER A 59 8.27 -3.76 -8.62
N SER A 60 8.81 -4.96 -8.83
CA SER A 60 8.44 -6.13 -8.03
C SER A 60 8.91 -6.00 -6.59
N ASP A 61 10.14 -5.50 -6.37
CA ASP A 61 10.71 -5.33 -5.03
C ASP A 61 9.93 -4.30 -4.22
N LEU A 62 9.45 -3.23 -4.88
CA LEU A 62 8.57 -2.24 -4.26
C LEU A 62 7.21 -2.86 -3.87
N ALA A 63 6.60 -3.63 -4.77
CA ALA A 63 5.32 -4.30 -4.50
C ALA A 63 5.45 -5.30 -3.34
N GLU A 64 6.54 -6.05 -3.28
CA GLU A 64 6.81 -6.97 -2.17
C GLU A 64 7.08 -6.23 -0.86
N SER A 65 7.83 -5.12 -0.90
CA SER A 65 8.05 -4.28 0.28
C SER A 65 6.74 -3.73 0.84
N GLN A 66 5.82 -3.28 -0.03
CA GLN A 66 4.49 -2.81 0.38
C GLN A 66 3.68 -3.94 1.01
N ARG A 67 3.71 -5.14 0.40
CA ARG A 67 3.05 -6.33 0.93
C ARG A 67 3.58 -6.69 2.32
N LEU A 68 4.90 -6.72 2.50
CA LEU A 68 5.54 -6.99 3.80
C LEU A 68 5.16 -5.95 4.85
N VAL A 69 5.10 -4.66 4.49
CA VAL A 69 4.64 -3.60 5.41
C VAL A 69 3.19 -3.85 5.82
N THR A 70 2.29 -4.16 4.89
CA THR A 70 0.90 -4.49 5.21
C THR A 70 0.77 -5.71 6.12
N LEU A 71 1.55 -6.76 5.88
CA LEU A 71 1.59 -7.95 6.74
C LEU A 71 2.13 -7.63 8.14
N SER A 72 3.19 -6.84 8.22
CA SER A 72 3.78 -6.40 9.48
C SER A 72 2.84 -5.52 10.29
N GLU A 73 2.13 -4.59 9.65
CA GLU A 73 1.12 -3.76 10.31
C GLU A 73 -0.03 -4.61 10.84
N LEU A 74 -0.52 -5.57 10.05
CA LEU A 74 -1.57 -6.48 10.49
C LEU A 74 -1.11 -7.33 11.69
N ASN A 75 0.11 -7.86 11.65
CA ASN A 75 0.70 -8.61 12.75
C ASN A 75 0.83 -7.75 14.03
N GLN A 76 1.36 -6.53 13.89
CA GLN A 76 1.47 -5.59 15.01
C GLN A 76 0.10 -5.27 15.62
N ARG A 77 -0.93 -5.02 14.80
CA ARG A 77 -2.30 -4.76 15.27
C ARG A 77 -2.88 -5.99 15.98
N ALA A 78 -2.67 -7.20 15.44
CA ALA A 78 -3.14 -8.44 16.05
C ALA A 78 -2.53 -8.68 17.44
N VAL A 79 -1.21 -8.50 17.59
CA VAL A 79 -0.52 -8.64 18.89
C VAL A 79 -0.98 -7.56 19.87
N THR A 80 -1.13 -6.32 19.41
CA THR A 80 -1.62 -5.21 20.25
C THR A 80 -3.03 -5.47 20.78
N LEU A 81 -3.91 -5.98 19.91
CA LEU A 81 -5.28 -6.36 20.28
C LEU A 81 -5.30 -7.55 21.23
N ALA A 82 -4.46 -8.55 21.03
CA ALA A 82 -4.34 -9.69 21.93
C ALA A 82 -3.95 -9.25 23.35
N HIS A 83 -3.04 -8.29 23.50
CA HIS A 83 -2.66 -7.75 24.80
C HIS A 83 -3.78 -6.94 25.46
N SER A 84 -4.46 -6.10 24.67
CA SER A 84 -5.59 -5.31 25.19
C SER A 84 -6.77 -6.20 25.61
N LEU A 85 -7.03 -7.30 24.89
CA LEU A 85 -8.00 -8.33 25.30
C LEU A 85 -7.56 -9.10 26.53
N ALA A 86 -6.27 -9.35 26.72
CA ALA A 86 -5.76 -9.97 27.96
C ALA A 86 -5.99 -9.06 29.17
N ASP A 87 -5.73 -7.75 29.02
CA ASP A 87 -6.02 -6.76 30.06
C ASP A 87 -7.53 -6.68 30.38
N GLU A 88 -8.39 -6.74 29.36
CA GLU A 88 -9.84 -6.78 29.53
C GLU A 88 -10.29 -8.07 30.22
N ARG A 89 -9.77 -9.23 29.80
CA ARG A 89 -10.01 -10.53 30.43
C ARG A 89 -9.68 -10.48 31.91
N ASP A 90 -8.52 -9.97 32.28
CA ASP A 90 -8.06 -9.97 33.66
C ASP A 90 -8.94 -9.03 34.52
N ALA A 91 -9.34 -7.88 33.97
CA ALA A 91 -10.28 -6.98 34.62
C ALA A 91 -11.68 -7.59 34.80
N VAL A 92 -12.21 -8.25 33.77
CA VAL A 92 -13.52 -8.93 33.81
C VAL A 92 -13.49 -10.12 34.77
N THR A 93 -12.41 -10.90 34.76
CA THR A 93 -12.23 -12.06 35.65
C THR A 93 -12.21 -11.60 37.11
N ALA A 94 -11.46 -10.53 37.41
CA ALA A 94 -11.41 -9.94 38.76
C ALA A 94 -12.78 -9.41 39.20
N TYR A 95 -13.51 -8.73 38.30
CA TYR A 95 -14.86 -8.23 38.58
C TYR A 95 -15.84 -9.36 38.91
N ILE A 96 -15.83 -10.44 38.13
CA ILE A 96 -16.69 -11.61 38.39
C ILE A 96 -16.29 -12.31 39.70
N ALA A 97 -14.98 -12.51 39.93
CA ALA A 97 -14.47 -13.15 41.14
C ALA A 97 -14.76 -12.35 42.41
N GLY A 98 -14.77 -11.02 42.31
CA GLY A 98 -15.21 -10.09 43.36
C GLY A 98 -16.73 -10.08 43.59
N GLY A 99 -17.47 -11.02 42.98
CA GLY A 99 -18.92 -11.14 43.14
C GLY A 99 -19.72 -10.08 42.39
N ARG A 100 -19.10 -9.39 41.41
CA ARG A 100 -19.72 -8.30 40.63
C ARG A 100 -20.19 -7.12 41.49
N ALA A 101 -19.59 -6.97 42.67
CA ALA A 101 -19.82 -5.82 43.52
C ALA A 101 -19.42 -4.54 42.77
N ASP A 102 -20.10 -3.44 43.11
CA ASP A 102 -19.66 -2.12 42.67
C ASP A 102 -18.27 -1.85 43.24
N ASP A 103 -17.29 -1.73 42.35
CA ASP A 103 -15.89 -1.49 42.69
C ASP A 103 -15.50 -0.01 42.58
N GLY A 104 -16.51 0.85 42.47
CA GLY A 104 -16.41 2.31 42.51
C GLY A 104 -16.14 2.94 41.14
N ASP A 105 -16.45 4.23 41.03
CA ASP A 105 -16.43 5.00 39.79
C ASP A 105 -15.08 4.94 39.06
N ALA A 106 -13.97 4.95 39.80
CA ALA A 106 -12.63 4.89 39.21
C ALA A 106 -12.35 3.56 38.51
N ALA A 107 -12.77 2.43 39.12
CA ALA A 107 -12.58 1.11 38.53
C ALA A 107 -13.50 0.90 37.33
N ALA A 108 -14.75 1.37 37.43
CA ALA A 108 -15.70 1.39 36.32
C ALA A 108 -15.19 2.23 35.13
N ALA A 109 -14.65 3.43 35.38
CA ALA A 109 -14.06 4.29 34.34
C ALA A 109 -12.83 3.64 33.68
N ASN A 110 -11.99 2.95 34.45
CA ASN A 110 -10.85 2.23 33.91
C ASN A 110 -11.29 1.05 33.03
N ARG A 111 -12.30 0.26 33.45
CA ARG A 111 -12.89 -0.77 32.59
C ARG A 111 -13.43 -0.19 31.30
N LEU A 112 -14.20 0.90 31.37
CA LEU A 112 -14.73 1.56 30.17
C LEU A 112 -13.61 2.00 29.22
N THR A 113 -12.52 2.57 29.76
CA THR A 113 -11.37 2.99 28.96
C THR A 113 -10.71 1.82 28.23
N ARG A 114 -10.57 0.66 28.90
CA ARG A 114 -10.06 -0.57 28.28
C ARG A 114 -10.99 -1.09 27.18
N THR A 115 -12.28 -1.16 27.47
CA THR A 115 -13.32 -1.56 26.50
C THR A 115 -13.28 -0.70 25.24
N THR A 116 -13.25 0.63 25.39
CA THR A 116 -13.18 1.57 24.26
C THR A 116 -11.93 1.36 23.42
N ARG A 117 -10.78 1.12 24.07
CA ARG A 117 -9.53 0.83 23.36
C ARG A 117 -9.63 -0.47 22.55
N VAL A 118 -10.19 -1.52 23.14
CA VAL A 118 -10.38 -2.81 22.45
C VAL A 118 -11.31 -2.64 21.25
N ASP A 119 -12.41 -1.90 21.39
CA ASP A 119 -13.35 -1.66 20.29
C ASP A 119 -12.69 -0.91 19.13
N GLN A 120 -11.93 0.15 19.44
CA GLN A 120 -11.16 0.86 18.44
C GLN A 120 -10.17 -0.06 17.71
N GLN A 121 -9.44 -0.92 18.43
CA GLN A 121 -8.48 -1.84 17.83
C GLN A 121 -9.16 -2.95 16.99
N ILE A 122 -10.35 -3.41 17.39
CA ILE A 122 -11.17 -4.33 16.59
C ILE A 122 -11.59 -3.66 15.28
N ASP A 123 -11.99 -2.39 15.32
CA ASP A 123 -12.35 -1.64 14.12
C ASP A 123 -11.13 -1.40 13.19
N GLU A 124 -9.97 -1.07 13.76
CA GLU A 124 -8.71 -0.84 13.02
C GLU A 124 -8.16 -2.08 12.32
N ILE A 125 -8.43 -3.28 12.86
CA ILE A 125 -8.02 -4.54 12.25
C ILE A 125 -9.09 -5.11 11.31
N HIS A 126 -10.33 -4.61 11.35
CA HIS A 126 -11.48 -5.24 10.68
C HIS A 126 -11.29 -5.35 9.16
N GLU A 127 -10.85 -4.29 8.48
CA GLU A 127 -10.68 -4.30 7.01
C GLU A 127 -9.60 -5.30 6.53
N PRO A 128 -8.38 -5.29 7.09
CA PRO A 128 -7.34 -6.23 6.65
C PRO A 128 -7.50 -7.65 7.25
N ALA A 129 -8.40 -7.86 8.20
CA ALA A 129 -8.56 -9.14 8.89
C ALA A 129 -9.26 -10.23 8.04
N PRO A 130 -8.76 -11.48 8.09
CA PRO A 130 -9.46 -12.65 7.56
C PRO A 130 -10.89 -12.77 8.10
N ALA A 131 -11.82 -13.29 7.29
CA ALA A 131 -13.23 -13.43 7.68
C ALA A 131 -13.45 -14.31 8.93
N ALA A 132 -12.58 -15.29 9.18
CA ALA A 132 -12.61 -16.09 10.40
C ALA A 132 -12.35 -15.22 11.64
N LEU A 133 -11.26 -14.43 11.63
CA LEU A 133 -10.91 -13.53 12.73
C LEU A 133 -12.03 -12.51 13.00
N ARG A 134 -12.60 -11.91 11.95
CA ARG A 134 -13.73 -10.99 12.10
C ARG A 134 -14.93 -11.61 12.83
N ARG A 135 -15.22 -12.89 12.56
CA ARG A 135 -16.29 -13.62 13.26
C ARG A 135 -15.94 -13.90 14.72
N ASP A 136 -14.68 -14.22 15.01
CA ASP A 136 -14.25 -14.46 16.39
C ASP A 136 -14.29 -13.15 17.21
N LEU A 137 -13.82 -12.04 16.64
CA LEU A 137 -13.83 -10.72 17.29
C LEU A 137 -15.26 -10.19 17.53
N SER A 138 -16.23 -10.54 16.68
CA SER A 138 -17.62 -10.12 16.88
C SER A 138 -18.31 -10.77 18.09
N THR A 139 -17.68 -11.78 18.71
CA THR A 139 -18.16 -12.40 19.95
C THR A 139 -17.82 -11.58 21.20
N VAL A 140 -16.78 -10.73 21.16
CA VAL A 140 -16.27 -9.97 22.31
C VAL A 140 -17.34 -9.11 23.00
N PRO A 141 -18.19 -8.34 22.28
CA PRO A 141 -19.27 -7.59 22.93
C PRO A 141 -20.26 -8.47 23.69
N SER A 142 -20.49 -9.71 23.25
CA SER A 142 -21.38 -10.65 23.94
C SER A 142 -20.74 -11.18 25.23
N LEU A 143 -19.43 -11.45 25.22
CA LEU A 143 -18.68 -11.86 26.41
C LEU A 143 -18.77 -10.81 27.53
N ARG A 144 -18.60 -9.53 27.18
CA ARG A 144 -18.78 -8.41 28.13
C ARG A 144 -20.17 -8.37 28.73
N ARG A 145 -21.19 -8.58 27.88
CA ARG A 145 -22.59 -8.55 28.31
C ARG A 145 -22.91 -9.71 29.24
N ASP A 146 -22.38 -10.90 28.98
CA ASP A 146 -22.55 -12.05 29.88
C ASP A 146 -21.88 -11.80 31.24
N ALA A 147 -20.67 -11.23 31.23
CA ALA A 147 -19.97 -10.83 32.45
C ALA A 147 -20.78 -9.86 33.32
N LEU A 148 -21.38 -8.83 32.71
CA LEU A 148 -22.19 -7.82 33.40
C LEU A 148 -23.56 -8.34 33.86
N THR A 149 -24.19 -9.23 33.08
CA THR A 149 -25.55 -9.73 33.37
C THR A 149 -25.59 -10.88 34.38
N GLY A 150 -24.45 -11.25 34.96
CA GLY A 150 -24.38 -12.33 35.95
C GLY A 150 -24.29 -13.73 35.33
N LYS A 151 -24.15 -13.84 34.01
CA LYS A 151 -24.05 -15.12 33.33
C LYS A 151 -22.60 -15.61 33.35
N GLY A 152 -22.44 -16.88 33.71
CA GLY A 152 -21.15 -17.57 33.71
C GLY A 152 -20.24 -17.25 34.90
N SER A 153 -19.25 -18.11 35.09
CA SER A 153 -18.22 -18.00 36.13
C SER A 153 -17.01 -17.19 35.67
N ALA A 154 -16.16 -16.78 36.62
CA ALA A 154 -14.90 -16.11 36.32
C ALA A 154 -13.99 -16.98 35.43
N LEU A 155 -14.01 -18.30 35.65
CA LEU A 155 -13.23 -19.25 34.87
C LEU A 155 -13.74 -19.37 33.43
N GLU A 156 -15.05 -19.45 33.24
CA GLU A 156 -15.66 -19.51 31.89
C GLU A 156 -15.35 -18.23 31.10
N ALA A 157 -15.47 -17.06 31.73
CA ALA A 157 -15.09 -15.80 31.10
C ALA A 157 -13.60 -15.81 30.71
N HIS A 158 -12.71 -16.19 31.64
CA HIS A 158 -11.28 -16.28 31.38
C HIS A 158 -10.95 -17.19 30.19
N GLN A 159 -11.59 -18.36 30.11
CA GLN A 159 -11.40 -19.33 29.02
C GLN A 159 -11.87 -18.78 27.68
N ALA A 160 -13.07 -18.18 27.65
CA ALA A 160 -13.63 -17.65 26.42
C ALA A 160 -12.80 -16.50 25.83
N TYR A 161 -12.34 -15.57 26.65
CA TYR A 161 -11.38 -14.54 26.20
C TYR A 161 -10.06 -15.17 25.74
N SER A 162 -9.54 -16.15 26.49
CA SER A 162 -8.26 -16.81 26.15
C SER A 162 -8.32 -17.56 24.81
N GLU A 163 -9.48 -18.09 24.43
CA GLU A 163 -9.68 -18.69 23.10
C GLU A 163 -9.52 -17.63 21.99
N VAL A 164 -10.15 -16.47 22.13
CA VAL A 164 -10.04 -15.36 21.16
C VAL A 164 -8.59 -14.86 21.07
N ILE A 165 -7.92 -14.71 22.22
CA ILE A 165 -6.52 -14.29 22.30
C ILE A 165 -5.61 -15.33 21.62
N ALA A 166 -5.83 -16.62 21.84
CA ALA A 166 -5.07 -17.69 21.20
C ALA A 166 -5.22 -17.66 19.67
N LYS A 167 -6.42 -17.39 19.16
CA LYS A 167 -6.66 -17.24 17.71
C LYS A 167 -5.92 -16.03 17.13
N LEU A 168 -5.90 -14.90 17.84
CA LEU A 168 -5.11 -13.72 17.44
C LEU A 168 -3.62 -14.03 17.38
N HIS A 169 -3.07 -14.72 18.39
CA HIS A 169 -1.67 -15.16 18.37
C HIS A 169 -1.38 -16.16 17.25
N GLY A 170 -2.31 -17.06 16.93
CA GLY A 170 -2.16 -18.00 15.81
C GLY A 170 -2.04 -17.28 14.47
N ILE A 171 -2.85 -16.25 14.24
CA ILE A 171 -2.77 -15.43 13.03
C ILE A 171 -1.50 -14.60 13.01
N ALA A 172 -1.10 -14.03 14.14
CA ALA A 172 0.17 -13.31 14.27
C ALA A 172 1.37 -14.20 13.89
N ALA A 173 1.39 -15.45 14.36
CA ALA A 173 2.40 -16.42 14.00
C ALA A 173 2.38 -16.75 12.49
N GLU A 174 1.20 -17.02 11.92
CA GLU A 174 1.06 -17.29 10.48
C GLU A 174 1.51 -16.10 9.62
N LEU A 175 1.31 -14.86 10.09
CA LEU A 175 1.78 -13.66 9.41
C LEU A 175 3.28 -13.45 9.54
N ALA A 176 3.88 -13.86 10.66
CA ALA A 176 5.33 -13.78 10.88
C ALA A 176 6.12 -14.79 10.04
N ASP A 177 5.49 -15.89 9.63
CA ASP A 177 6.09 -16.93 8.78
C ASP A 177 6.00 -16.62 7.26
N LYS A 178 5.36 -15.51 6.87
CA LYS A 178 5.13 -15.10 5.47
C LYS A 178 6.09 -14.01 5.02
#